data_AF-X1E2P6-F1
#
_entry.id   AF-X1E2P6-F1
#
_cell.length_a   1.000
_cell.length_b   1.000
_cell.length_c   1.000
_cell.angle_alpha   90.00
_cell.angle_beta   90.00
_cell.angle_gamma   90.00
#
_symmetry.space_group_name_H-M   'P 1'
#
loop_
_entity.id
_entity.type
_entity.pdbx_description
1 polymer ?
#
loop_
_entity_poly.entity_id
_entity_poly.type
_entity_poly.pdbx_seq_one_letter_code
_entity_poly.pdbx_strand_id
1 'polypeptide(L)'
;MSQYAEGNVTLIQNSATVYGASCDWLTASNVKIGDLFKKQNENAWYQVTSVNLATSLNISPVYANASVDGVDYLIARDFTPNYDWPEIVSGDADWQDVYTRAIRAIDTKVGQVSAGGVSISTRRVTASYHT
;
A
#
# COMPACT_ATOMS: atom_id res chain seq x y z
N MET A 1 -8.13 -11.06 3.18
CA MET A 1 -7.81 -11.34 4.59
C MET A 1 -7.74 -10.02 5.32
N SER A 2 -8.62 -9.76 6.31
CA SER A 2 -8.65 -8.45 6.99
C SER A 2 -7.27 -7.95 7.43
N GLN A 3 -7.11 -6.65 7.64
CA GLN A 3 -5.88 -6.05 8.15
C GLN A 3 -5.29 -6.84 9.34
N TYR A 4 -3.98 -7.03 9.35
CA TYR A 4 -3.25 -7.65 10.46
C TYR A 4 -2.92 -6.59 11.52
N ALA A 5 -3.23 -6.88 12.78
CA ALA A 5 -3.18 -5.92 13.88
C ALA A 5 -2.80 -6.56 15.23
N GLU A 6 -2.20 -7.76 15.21
CA GLU A 6 -1.87 -8.47 16.45
C GLU A 6 -0.56 -7.95 17.04
N GLY A 7 -0.56 -7.69 18.35
CA GLY A 7 0.56 -7.11 19.08
C GLY A 7 0.61 -5.59 18.97
N ASN A 8 1.74 -5.00 19.36
CA ASN A 8 2.01 -3.57 19.24
C ASN A 8 3.42 -3.34 18.71
N VAL A 9 3.74 -2.09 18.37
CA VAL A 9 5.02 -1.76 17.75
C VAL A 9 5.73 -0.60 18.42
N THR A 10 7.06 -0.63 18.33
CA THR A 10 7.97 0.47 18.58
C THR A 10 8.46 0.99 17.23
N LEU A 11 8.35 2.30 17.04
CA LEU A 11 8.84 3.01 15.86
C LEU A 11 9.88 4.02 16.29
N ILE A 12 11.04 3.98 15.65
CA ILE A 12 12.15 4.88 15.94
C ILE A 12 12.22 5.94 14.84
N GLN A 13 12.34 7.20 15.24
CA GLN A 13 12.50 8.31 14.32
C GLN A 13 13.67 8.07 13.35
N ASN A 14 13.44 8.35 12.07
CA ASN A 14 14.36 8.16 10.96
C ASN A 14 14.86 6.71 10.78
N SER A 15 14.07 5.72 11.21
CA SER A 15 14.39 4.30 11.04
C SER A 15 13.49 3.63 10.01
N ALA A 16 14.05 2.70 9.24
CA ALA A 16 13.27 1.77 8.42
C ALA A 16 12.75 0.58 9.23
N THR A 17 13.32 0.29 10.40
CA THR A 17 12.97 -0.91 11.17
C THR A 17 11.82 -0.63 12.12
N VAL A 18 10.80 -1.48 12.03
CA VAL A 18 9.69 -1.59 12.97
C VAL A 18 9.98 -2.75 13.90
N TYR A 19 9.86 -2.51 15.21
CA TYR A 19 9.99 -3.55 16.23
C TYR A 19 8.61 -3.89 16.75
N GLY A 20 8.25 -5.17 16.77
CA GLY A 20 6.99 -5.66 17.28
C GLY A 20 7.13 -6.27 18.68
N ALA A 21 6.07 -6.21 19.47
CA ALA A 21 5.92 -6.98 20.68
C ALA A 21 4.64 -7.81 20.58
N SER A 22 4.75 -9.10 20.89
CA SER A 22 3.66 -10.09 20.72
C SER A 22 3.13 -10.17 19.28
N CYS A 23 4.03 -10.01 18.30
CA CYS A 23 3.74 -10.16 16.88
C CYS A 23 4.24 -11.50 16.34
N ASP A 24 3.59 -12.03 15.30
CA ASP A 24 4.08 -13.14 14.48
C ASP A 24 4.05 -12.80 12.98
N TRP A 25 5.01 -11.98 12.54
CA TRP A 25 5.13 -11.54 11.15
C TRP A 25 5.79 -12.56 10.22
N LEU A 26 6.51 -13.55 10.75
CA LEU A 26 7.21 -14.55 9.92
C LEU A 26 6.26 -15.53 9.26
N THR A 27 5.10 -15.75 9.86
CA THR A 27 4.02 -16.51 9.24
C THR A 27 3.62 -15.78 7.94
N ALA A 28 3.88 -16.39 6.79
CA ALA A 28 3.70 -15.72 5.48
C ALA A 28 2.25 -15.33 5.15
N SER A 29 1.26 -15.96 5.82
CA SER A 29 -0.13 -15.51 5.75
C SER A 29 -0.38 -14.24 6.58
N ASN A 30 0.50 -13.88 7.51
CA ASN A 30 0.34 -12.73 8.38
C ASN A 30 0.89 -11.47 7.74
N VAL A 31 2.14 -11.48 7.26
CA VAL A 31 2.78 -10.33 6.61
C VAL A 31 3.71 -10.80 5.49
N LYS A 32 3.69 -10.09 4.36
CA LYS A 32 4.60 -10.29 3.22
C LYS A 32 5.23 -8.98 2.77
N ILE A 33 6.34 -9.09 2.04
CA ILE A 33 6.94 -7.95 1.34
C ILE A 33 5.91 -7.38 0.36
N GLY A 34 5.79 -6.06 0.32
CA GLY A 34 4.81 -5.34 -0.49
C GLY A 34 3.54 -4.93 0.27
N ASP A 35 3.27 -5.54 1.43
CA ASP A 35 2.15 -5.14 2.28
C ASP A 35 2.30 -3.68 2.76
N LEU A 36 1.18 -3.06 3.14
CA LEU A 36 1.17 -1.68 3.61
C LEU A 36 1.00 -1.64 5.12
N PHE A 37 2.03 -1.16 5.80
CA PHE A 37 2.06 -0.89 7.23
C PHE A 37 1.63 0.56 7.52
N LYS A 38 0.87 0.76 8.60
CA LYS A 38 0.67 2.08 9.22
C LYS A 38 0.64 1.97 10.73
N LYS A 39 1.06 3.04 11.40
CA LYS A 39 0.67 3.30 12.79
C LYS A 39 -0.81 3.67 12.82
N GLN A 40 -1.57 3.11 13.77
CA GLN A 40 -2.99 3.45 13.88
C GLN A 40 -3.15 4.93 14.25
N ASN A 41 -4.23 5.55 13.77
CA ASN A 41 -4.51 6.99 13.91
C ASN A 41 -3.49 7.92 13.20
N GLU A 42 -2.66 7.39 12.29
CA GLU A 42 -1.88 8.20 11.36
C GLU A 42 -2.28 7.93 9.92
N ASN A 43 -2.15 8.95 9.06
CA ASN A 43 -2.45 8.84 7.63
C ASN A 43 -1.24 8.34 6.81
N ALA A 44 -0.07 8.21 7.44
CA ALA A 44 1.15 7.79 6.78
C ALA A 44 1.18 6.27 6.62
N TRP A 45 1.27 5.82 5.37
CA TRP A 45 1.42 4.42 5.02
C TRP A 45 2.83 4.17 4.51
N TYR A 46 3.36 3.00 4.86
CA TYR A 46 4.69 2.55 4.51
C TYR A 46 4.61 1.16 3.89
N GLN A 47 5.44 0.89 2.89
CA GLN A 47 5.51 -0.43 2.29
C GLN A 47 6.48 -1.31 3.06
N VAL A 48 6.08 -2.53 3.41
CA VAL A 48 6.97 -3.54 4.00
C VAL A 48 7.99 -3.99 2.94
N THR A 49 9.28 -3.81 3.24
CA THR A 49 10.39 -4.14 2.34
C THR A 49 11.11 -5.43 2.70
N SER A 50 11.10 -5.80 3.98
CA SER A 50 11.55 -7.11 4.45
C SER A 50 10.87 -7.51 5.75
N VAL A 51 10.69 -8.81 5.96
CA VAL A 51 10.29 -9.39 7.26
C VAL A 51 11.49 -10.16 7.77
N ASN A 52 12.16 -9.63 8.79
CA ASN A 52 13.44 -10.16 9.26
C ASN A 52 13.24 -11.19 10.38
N LEU A 53 12.30 -10.92 11.28
CA LEU A 53 11.94 -11.76 12.43
C LEU A 53 10.42 -11.72 12.64
N ALA A 54 9.90 -12.59 13.50
CA ALA A 54 8.48 -12.57 13.89
C ALA A 54 8.06 -11.20 14.47
N THR A 55 9.02 -10.47 15.01
CA THR A 55 8.88 -9.17 15.69
C THR A 55 9.76 -8.09 15.08
N SER A 56 10.28 -8.27 13.86
CA SER A 56 11.03 -7.21 13.18
C SER A 56 10.80 -7.24 11.68
N LEU A 57 10.38 -6.10 11.14
CA LEU A 57 10.24 -5.88 9.70
C LEU A 57 10.85 -4.53 9.33
N ASN A 58 11.16 -4.34 8.05
CA ASN A 58 11.59 -3.06 7.50
C ASN A 58 10.49 -2.47 6.62
N ILE A 59 10.42 -1.14 6.61
CA ILE A 59 9.46 -0.35 5.85
C ILE A 59 10.15 0.69 4.96
N SER A 60 9.42 1.18 3.95
CA SER A 60 9.82 2.31 3.11
C SER A 60 8.61 3.24 2.83
N PRO A 61 8.77 4.58 2.91
CA PRO A 61 9.96 5.30 3.38
C PRO A 61 10.26 5.05 4.87
N VAL A 62 11.36 5.60 5.39
CA VAL A 62 11.65 5.53 6.84
C VAL A 62 10.59 6.25 7.66
N TYR A 63 10.36 5.81 8.89
CA TYR A 63 9.44 6.48 9.82
C TYR A 63 10.02 7.84 10.25
N ALA A 64 9.45 8.94 9.78
CA ALA A 64 10.02 10.29 9.97
C ALA A 64 9.55 11.01 11.26
N ASN A 65 8.47 10.53 11.88
CA ASN A 65 7.86 11.15 13.05
C ASN A 65 8.69 10.85 14.33
N ALA A 66 8.33 11.51 15.44
CA ALA A 66 8.95 11.24 16.73
C ALA A 66 8.82 9.77 17.13
N SER A 67 9.87 9.23 17.78
CA SER A 67 9.89 7.85 18.25
C SER A 67 8.72 7.58 19.20
N VAL A 68 8.11 6.42 19.05
CA VAL A 68 6.98 5.95 19.85
C VAL A 68 7.16 4.48 20.20
N ASP A 69 6.57 4.05 21.31
CA ASP A 69 6.69 2.70 21.82
C ASP A 69 5.32 2.16 22.25
N GLY A 70 5.11 0.85 22.06
CA GLY A 70 3.90 0.15 22.46
C GLY A 70 2.61 0.66 21.79
N VAL A 71 2.70 1.14 20.55
CA VAL A 71 1.53 1.71 19.83
C VAL A 71 0.86 0.70 18.92
N ASP A 72 -0.44 0.88 18.71
CA ASP A 72 -1.22 0.07 17.78
C ASP A 72 -0.87 0.38 16.31
N TYR A 73 -1.05 -0.62 15.46
CA TYR A 73 -0.71 -0.58 14.04
C TYR A 73 -1.67 -1.44 13.22
N LEU A 74 -1.63 -1.25 11.91
CA LEU A 74 -2.39 -2.03 10.95
C LEU A 74 -1.50 -2.37 9.75
N ILE A 75 -1.67 -3.57 9.21
CA ILE A 75 -1.06 -3.99 7.95
C ILE A 75 -2.16 -4.40 6.97
N ALA A 76 -2.29 -3.69 5.84
CA ALA A 76 -3.15 -4.08 4.74
C ALA A 76 -2.44 -5.11 3.85
N ARG A 77 -3.16 -6.20 3.51
CA ARG A 77 -2.60 -7.44 2.91
C ARG A 77 -3.21 -7.82 1.57
N ASP A 78 -4.38 -7.26 1.26
CA ASP A 78 -5.12 -7.49 0.03
C ASP A 78 -4.96 -6.32 -0.93
N PHE A 79 -4.71 -6.65 -2.19
CA PHE A 79 -4.38 -5.69 -3.22
C PHE A 79 -4.95 -6.10 -4.57
N THR A 80 -5.31 -5.11 -5.37
CA THR A 80 -5.73 -5.30 -6.75
C THR A 80 -4.60 -5.95 -7.57
N PRO A 81 -4.90 -6.87 -8.49
CA PRO A 81 -3.87 -7.67 -9.18
C PRO A 81 -3.03 -6.90 -10.20
N ASN A 82 -3.48 -5.73 -10.66
CA ASN A 82 -2.82 -5.00 -11.76
C ASN A 82 -2.01 -3.77 -11.31
N TYR A 83 -2.38 -3.17 -10.18
CA TYR A 83 -1.82 -1.89 -9.74
C TYR A 83 -1.41 -1.89 -8.26
N ASP A 84 -1.55 -3.02 -7.56
CA ASP A 84 -1.22 -3.16 -6.14
C ASP A 84 -1.89 -2.10 -5.24
N TRP A 85 -3.08 -1.64 -5.63
CA TRP A 85 -3.89 -0.77 -4.80
C TRP A 85 -4.56 -1.56 -3.70
N PRO A 86 -4.64 -1.01 -2.47
CA PRO A 86 -5.19 -1.74 -1.34
C PRO A 86 -6.69 -1.98 -1.54
N GLU A 87 -7.14 -3.18 -1.21
CA GLU A 87 -8.53 -3.59 -1.27
C GLU A 87 -9.16 -3.58 0.12
N ILE A 88 -10.47 -3.31 0.17
CA ILE A 88 -11.25 -3.39 1.41
C ILE A 88 -11.76 -4.81 1.58
N VAL A 89 -11.55 -5.40 2.75
CA VAL A 89 -12.08 -6.71 3.11
C VAL A 89 -12.90 -6.62 4.39
N SER A 90 -13.88 -7.53 4.53
CA SER A 90 -14.65 -7.65 5.77
C SER A 90 -13.72 -7.84 6.97
N GLY A 91 -13.89 -6.99 8.00
CA GLY A 91 -13.07 -6.99 9.21
C GLY A 91 -11.92 -5.98 9.22
N ASP A 92 -11.70 -5.21 8.15
CA ASP A 92 -10.74 -4.10 8.17
C ASP A 92 -11.15 -3.03 9.18
N ALA A 93 -10.24 -2.72 10.11
CA ALA A 93 -10.47 -1.73 11.15
C ALA A 93 -10.49 -0.31 10.56
N ASP A 94 -9.57 -0.01 9.64
CA ASP A 94 -9.44 1.31 8.99
C ASP A 94 -9.82 1.23 7.51
N TRP A 95 -11.02 0.74 7.20
CA TRP A 95 -11.51 0.63 5.83
C TRP A 95 -11.65 2.00 5.12
N GLN A 96 -11.90 3.08 5.87
CA GLN A 96 -12.02 4.44 5.34
C GLN A 96 -10.71 4.93 4.72
N ASP A 97 -9.58 4.61 5.35
CA ASP A 97 -8.25 4.99 4.87
C ASP A 97 -7.85 4.17 3.65
N VAL A 98 -8.14 2.86 3.67
CA VAL A 98 -7.95 1.98 2.52
C VAL A 98 -8.72 2.51 1.31
N TYR A 99 -10.01 2.82 1.49
CA TYR A 99 -10.85 3.42 0.45
C TYR A 99 -10.26 4.72 -0.09
N THR A 100 -9.91 5.65 0.82
CA THR A 100 -9.38 6.97 0.45
C THR A 100 -8.07 6.85 -0.33
N ARG A 101 -7.21 5.91 0.03
CA ARG A 101 -5.96 5.65 -0.68
C ARG A 101 -6.21 5.06 -2.07
N ALA A 102 -7.08 4.05 -2.17
CA ALA A 102 -7.42 3.43 -3.45
C ALA A 102 -8.01 4.45 -4.43
N ILE A 103 -8.98 5.27 -3.99
CA ILE A 103 -9.63 6.25 -4.88
C ILE A 103 -8.67 7.36 -5.33
N ARG A 104 -7.75 7.83 -4.48
CA ARG A 104 -6.72 8.81 -4.87
C ARG A 104 -5.72 8.23 -5.86
N ALA A 105 -5.38 6.95 -5.72
CA ALA A 105 -4.49 6.26 -6.65
C ALA A 105 -5.15 6.08 -8.04
N ILE A 106 -6.44 5.74 -8.06
CA ILE A 106 -7.27 5.70 -9.27
C ILE A 106 -7.31 7.08 -9.93
N ASP A 107 -7.66 8.12 -9.18
CA ASP A 107 -7.76 9.50 -9.69
C ASP A 107 -6.46 9.96 -10.34
N THR A 108 -5.32 9.70 -9.67
CA THR A 108 -3.99 9.99 -10.21
C THR A 108 -3.74 9.27 -11.53
N LYS A 109 -4.08 7.97 -11.64
CA LYS A 109 -3.89 7.20 -12.88
C LYS A 109 -4.82 7.66 -14.00
N VAL A 110 -6.08 7.96 -13.70
CA VAL A 110 -7.03 8.48 -14.68
C VAL A 110 -6.56 9.85 -15.21
N GLY A 111 -6.04 10.71 -14.34
CA GLY A 111 -5.41 11.97 -14.73
C GLY A 111 -4.22 11.77 -15.67
N GLN A 112 -3.36 10.77 -15.41
CA GLN A 112 -2.23 10.43 -16.28
C GLN A 112 -2.67 9.94 -17.68
N VAL A 113 -3.70 9.09 -17.75
CA VAL A 113 -4.25 8.62 -19.04
C VAL A 113 -4.81 9.79 -19.86
N SER A 114 -5.42 10.77 -19.20
CA SER A 114 -5.99 11.96 -19.85
C SER A 114 -4.92 12.91 -20.40
N ALA A 115 -3.80 13.07 -19.69
CA ALA A 115 -2.67 13.90 -20.14
C ALA A 115 -1.79 13.21 -21.21
N GLY A 116 -1.76 11.86 -21.19
CA GLY A 116 -0.95 11.05 -22.08
C GLY A 116 -1.54 10.82 -23.47
N GLY A 117 -2.75 11.34 -23.76
CA GLY A 117 -3.41 11.33 -25.06
C GLY A 117 -3.31 9.99 -25.80
N VAL A 118 -4.35 9.16 -25.73
CA VAL A 118 -4.50 8.02 -26.64
C VAL A 118 -4.28 8.54 -28.06
N SER A 119 -3.12 8.27 -28.64
CA SER A 119 -2.78 8.65 -30.00
C SER A 119 -3.52 7.68 -30.91
N ILE A 120 -4.82 7.90 -31.08
CA ILE A 120 -5.62 7.19 -32.07
C ILE A 120 -5.16 7.74 -33.43
N SER A 121 -4.15 7.10 -34.02
CA SER A 121 -3.80 7.34 -35.42
C SER A 121 -4.98 6.88 -36.27
N THR A 122 -5.90 7.78 -36.55
CA THR A 122 -6.96 7.54 -37.52
C THR A 122 -6.29 7.43 -38.88
N ARG A 123 -5.97 6.20 -39.30
CA ARG A 123 -5.54 5.89 -40.66
C ARG A 123 -6.69 6.27 -41.61
N ARG A 124 -6.62 7.48 -42.18
CA ARG A 124 -7.48 7.84 -43.31
C ARG A 124 -7.10 6.92 -44.47
N VAL A 125 -7.97 5.96 -44.78
CA VAL A 125 -7.88 5.17 -46.01
C VAL A 125 -8.48 6.04 -47.11
N THR A 126 -7.62 6.67 -47.92
CA THR A 126 -8.05 7.34 -49.14
C THR A 126 -8.29 6.28 -50.21
N ALA A 127 -9.55 6.07 -50.59
CA ALA A 127 -9.88 5.24 -51.76
C ALA A 127 -9.52 6.01 -53.04
N SER A 128 -8.50 5.54 -53.76
CA SER A 128 -8.17 6.05 -55.09
C SER A 128 -9.02 5.34 -56.13
N TYR A 129 -10.04 6.03 -56.67
CA TYR A 129 -10.75 5.56 -57.86
C TYR A 129 -9.86 5.81 -59.08
N HIS A 130 -9.51 4.75 -59.82
CA HIS A 130 -8.90 4.85 -61.14
C HIS A 130 -10.01 4.94 -62.19
N THR A 131 -9.87 5.93 -63.08
CA THR A 131 -10.73 6.18 -64.25
C THR A 131 -10.55 5.13 -65.32
#